data_AF-A0A1H7D5W3-F1
#
_entry.id   AF-A0A1H7D5W3-F1
#
_cell.length_a   1.000
_cell.length_b   1.000
_cell.length_c   1.000
_cell.angle_alpha   90.00
_cell.angle_beta   90.00
_cell.angle_gamma   90.00
#
_symmetry.space_group_name_H-M   'P 1'
#
loop_
_entity.id
_entity.type
_entity.pdbx_description
1 polymer ?
#
loop_
_entity_poly.entity_id
_entity_poly.type
_entity_poly.pdbx_seq_one_letter_code
_entity_poly.pdbx_strand_id
1 'polypeptide(L)'
;MLFESRTLQWFANRVETVEMRCNAHREMQTTVARHLLDRERRGELVQFEDDEARAICISSDMLWELSVRHADGSQSHVASFSFEKCVALLQRADGMRLPGNVAA
;
A
#
# COMPACT_ATOMS: atom_id res chain seq x y z
N MET A 1 -5.88 -7.85 13.98
CA MET A 1 -6.29 -7.19 12.72
C MET A 1 -7.32 -8.10 12.05
N LEU A 2 -8.60 -7.77 12.13
CA LEU A 2 -9.65 -8.50 11.41
C LEU A 2 -9.70 -7.89 10.01
N PHE A 3 -9.36 -8.68 8.99
CA PHE A 3 -9.71 -8.29 7.64
C PHE A 3 -11.24 -8.29 7.57
N GLU A 4 -11.85 -7.12 7.37
CA GLU A 4 -13.27 -7.06 7.09
C GLU A 4 -13.55 -7.93 5.87
N SER A 5 -14.58 -8.79 5.94
CA SER A 5 -14.95 -9.68 4.84
C SER A 5 -15.13 -8.93 3.51
N ARG A 6 -15.50 -7.65 3.56
CA ARG A 6 -15.62 -6.77 2.39
C ARG A 6 -14.28 -6.47 1.72
N THR A 7 -13.20 -6.26 2.47
CA THR A 7 -11.86 -6.02 1.92
C THR A 7 -11.32 -7.27 1.24
N LEU A 8 -11.51 -8.45 1.84
CA LEU A 8 -11.13 -9.72 1.21
C LEU A 8 -11.97 -10.01 -0.04
N GLN A 9 -13.28 -9.79 0.03
CA GLN A 9 -14.15 -9.95 -1.14
C GLN A 9 -13.75 -9.00 -2.27
N TRP A 10 -13.32 -7.79 -1.93
CA TRP A 10 -12.82 -6.84 -2.92
C TRP A 10 -11.57 -7.35 -3.62
N PHE A 11 -10.56 -7.79 -2.85
CA PHE A 11 -9.35 -8.38 -3.40
C PHE A 11 -9.69 -9.58 -4.30
N ALA A 12 -10.51 -10.51 -3.80
CA ALA A 12 -10.89 -11.72 -4.52
C ALA A 12 -11.59 -11.45 -5.87
N ASN A 13 -12.30 -10.33 -6.00
CA ASN A 13 -13.07 -10.01 -7.21
C ASN A 13 -12.30 -9.21 -8.26
N ARG A 14 -11.16 -8.60 -7.90
CA ARG A 14 -10.50 -7.59 -8.74
C ARG A 14 -8.99 -7.80 -8.91
N VAL A 15 -8.39 -8.50 -7.97
CA VAL A 15 -6.95 -8.62 -7.84
C VAL A 15 -6.57 -10.09 -7.97
N GLU A 16 -5.61 -10.39 -8.83
CA GLU A 16 -5.04 -11.73 -8.97
C GLU A 16 -4.08 -12.04 -7.83
N THR A 17 -3.25 -11.07 -7.46
CA THR A 17 -2.23 -11.24 -6.42
C THR A 17 -2.15 -10.02 -5.53
N VAL A 18 -2.10 -10.26 -4.22
CA VAL A 18 -1.88 -9.24 -3.20
C VAL A 18 -0.57 -9.56 -2.50
N GLU A 19 0.34 -8.60 -2.44
CA GLU A 19 1.57 -8.69 -1.68
C GLU A 19 1.61 -7.56 -0.66
N MET A 20 1.87 -7.95 0.59
CA MET A 20 2.01 -7.04 1.72
C MET A 20 3.39 -7.19 2.31
N ARG A 21 4.11 -6.06 2.46
CA ARG A 21 5.43 -6.02 3.07
C ARG A 21 5.45 -4.98 4.18
N CYS A 22 6.14 -5.30 5.28
CA CYS A 22 6.38 -4.39 6.38
C CYS A 22 7.88 -4.27 6.57
N ASN A 23 8.41 -3.06 6.43
CA ASN A 23 9.82 -2.73 6.60
C ASN A 23 10.77 -3.57 5.73
N ALA A 24 10.42 -3.82 4.46
CA ALA A 24 11.25 -4.59 3.53
C ALA A 24 12.68 -4.05 3.38
N HIS A 25 12.86 -2.74 3.56
CA HIS A 25 14.17 -2.08 3.60
C HIS A 25 15.12 -2.69 4.65
N ARG A 26 14.61 -3.23 5.76
CA ARG A 26 15.42 -3.84 6.82
C ARG A 26 16.04 -5.16 6.39
N GLU A 27 15.32 -5.96 5.59
CA GLU A 27 15.86 -7.20 5.01
C GLU A 27 17.04 -6.90 4.07
N MET A 28 16.99 -5.75 3.40
CA MET A 28 18.05 -5.26 2.52
C MET A 28 19.11 -4.43 3.24
N GLN A 29 19.06 -4.34 4.57
CA GLN A 29 19.97 -3.54 5.40
C GLN A 29 20.12 -2.09 4.91
N THR A 30 19.00 -1.48 4.49
CA THR A 30 18.96 -0.13 3.95
C THR A 30 17.94 0.73 4.70
N THR A 31 17.86 2.01 4.35
CA THR A 31 16.87 2.93 4.92
C THR A 31 15.62 3.01 4.05
N VAL A 32 14.49 3.44 4.60
CA VAL A 32 13.26 3.70 3.82
C VAL A 32 13.54 4.57 2.59
N ALA A 33 14.31 5.65 2.74
CA ALA A 33 14.61 6.56 1.62
C ALA A 33 15.36 5.86 0.46
N ARG A 34 16.36 5.03 0.79
CA ARG A 34 17.14 4.30 -0.22
C ARG A 34 16.33 3.19 -0.87
N HIS A 35 15.50 2.49 -0.08
CA HIS A 35 14.57 1.49 -0.58
C HIS A 35 13.58 2.07 -1.59
N LEU A 36 12.94 3.20 -1.27
CA LEU A 36 12.00 3.85 -2.18
C LEU A 36 12.69 4.32 -3.49
N LEU A 37 13.91 4.87 -3.38
CA LEU A 37 14.67 5.27 -4.56
C LEU A 37 15.05 4.09 -5.46
N ASP A 38 15.39 2.94 -4.88
CA ASP A 38 15.68 1.72 -5.62
C ASP A 38 14.43 1.18 -6.34
N ARG A 39 13.27 1.22 -5.69
CA ARG A 39 11.99 0.87 -6.34
C ARG A 39 11.65 1.78 -7.52
N GLU A 40 11.79 3.10 -7.35
CA GLU A 40 11.61 4.07 -8.43
C GLU A 40 12.51 3.77 -9.64
N ARG A 41 13.78 3.40 -9.39
CA ARG A 41 14.73 3.02 -10.46
C ARG A 41 14.35 1.74 -11.21
N ARG A 42 13.61 0.83 -10.56
CA ARG A 42 13.08 -0.40 -11.17
C ARG A 42 11.76 -0.18 -11.91
N GLY A 43 11.22 1.04 -11.90
CA GLY A 43 9.91 1.35 -12.47
C GLY A 43 8.73 0.96 -11.57
N GLU A 44 8.99 0.58 -10.32
CA GLU A 44 7.96 0.26 -9.33
C GLU A 44 7.56 1.52 -8.57
N LEU A 45 6.81 2.42 -9.22
CA LEU A 45 6.42 3.68 -8.59
C LEU A 45 5.45 3.43 -7.44
N VAL A 46 5.88 3.74 -6.22
CA VAL A 46 5.08 3.60 -5.00
C VAL A 46 4.30 4.88 -4.73
N GLN A 47 2.99 4.76 -4.65
CA GLN A 47 2.10 5.87 -4.35
C GLN A 47 1.93 6.06 -2.84
N PHE A 48 1.99 7.31 -2.40
CA PHE A 48 1.66 7.73 -1.05
C PHE A 48 0.39 8.59 -1.08
N GLU A 49 -0.21 8.84 0.08
CA GLU A 49 -1.34 9.78 0.19
C GLU A 49 -0.91 11.19 -0.23
N ASP A 50 0.26 11.61 0.22
CA ASP A 50 0.92 12.88 -0.10
C ASP A 50 2.42 12.82 0.26
N ASP A 51 3.14 13.92 0.01
CA ASP A 51 4.57 14.05 0.33
C ASP A 51 4.85 14.01 1.84
N GLU A 52 3.89 14.43 2.68
CA GLU A 52 4.03 14.41 4.14
C GLU A 52 4.01 12.96 4.66
N ALA A 53 3.09 12.13 4.18
CA ALA A 53 3.04 10.71 4.49
C ALA A 53 4.33 10.00 4.08
N ARG A 54 4.89 10.34 2.92
CA ARG A 54 6.22 9.85 2.49
C ARG A 54 7.32 10.28 3.46
N ALA A 55 7.35 11.55 3.85
CA ALA A 55 8.34 12.09 4.79
C ALA A 55 8.23 11.45 6.18
N ILE A 56 7.02 11.15 6.66
CA ILE A 56 6.79 10.43 7.92
C ILE A 56 7.38 9.03 7.86
N CYS A 57 7.15 8.28 6.78
CA CYS A 57 7.71 6.92 6.64
C CYS A 57 9.25 6.95 6.66
N ILE A 58 9.85 7.94 5.99
CA ILE A 58 11.31 8.11 5.95
C ILE A 58 11.87 8.46 7.33
N SER A 59 11.25 9.42 8.03
CA SER A 59 11.75 9.91 9.33
C SER A 59 11.52 8.94 10.49
N SER A 60 10.44 8.15 10.43
CA SER A 60 10.12 7.14 11.44
C SER A 60 10.78 5.77 11.18
N ASP A 61 11.41 5.58 10.03
CA ASP A 61 11.94 4.29 9.56
C ASP A 61 10.89 3.16 9.65
N MET A 62 9.65 3.51 9.33
CA MET A 62 8.48 2.61 9.34
C MET A 62 7.77 2.70 8.00
N LEU A 63 7.66 1.57 7.31
CA LEU A 63 7.07 1.49 5.97
C LEU A 63 6.21 0.23 5.84
N TRP A 64 4.94 0.43 5.53
CA TRP A 64 4.07 -0.60 4.99
C TRP A 64 3.92 -0.41 3.50
N GLU A 65 3.96 -1.51 2.76
CA GLU A 65 3.81 -1.54 1.31
C GLU A 65 2.74 -2.55 0.95
N LEU A 66 1.83 -2.16 0.08
CA LEU A 66 0.80 -3.02 -0.49
C LEU A 66 0.91 -2.96 -2.01
N SER A 67 1.17 -4.11 -2.62
CA SER A 67 1.26 -4.27 -4.06
C SER A 67 0.14 -5.18 -4.54
N VAL A 68 -0.56 -4.79 -5.59
CA VAL A 68 -1.59 -5.61 -6.20
C VAL A 68 -1.38 -5.75 -7.70
N ARG A 69 -1.69 -6.92 -8.23
CA ARG A 69 -1.84 -7.16 -9.66
C ARG A 69 -3.31 -7.33 -9.98
N HIS A 70 -3.86 -6.43 -10.78
CA HIS A 70 -5.25 -6.46 -11.20
C HIS A 70 -5.48 -7.52 -12.27
N ALA A 71 -6.74 -7.92 -12.45
CA ALA A 71 -7.14 -8.90 -13.46
C ALA A 71 -6.89 -8.43 -14.91
N ASP A 72 -6.73 -7.13 -15.14
CA ASP A 72 -6.35 -6.57 -16.45
C ASP A 72 -4.83 -6.56 -16.69
N GLY A 73 -4.06 -7.10 -15.74
CA GLY A 73 -2.60 -7.16 -15.78
C GLY A 73 -1.89 -5.90 -15.27
N SER A 74 -2.63 -4.83 -14.94
CA SER A 74 -2.04 -3.62 -14.35
C SER A 74 -1.58 -3.88 -12.90
N GLN A 75 -0.66 -3.04 -12.42
CA GLN A 75 -0.12 -3.13 -11.06
C GLN A 75 -0.25 -1.79 -10.34
N SER A 76 -0.65 -1.86 -9.07
CA SER A 76 -0.67 -0.72 -8.17
C SER A 76 0.22 -1.00 -6.97
N HIS A 77 1.10 -0.07 -6.65
CA HIS A 77 1.93 -0.12 -5.44
C HIS A 77 1.62 1.10 -4.59
N VAL A 78 1.18 0.87 -3.36
CA VAL A 78 0.91 1.93 -2.40
C VAL A 78 1.72 1.71 -1.13
N ALA A 79 2.05 2.80 -0.44
CA ALA A 79 2.74 2.74 0.84
C ALA A 79 2.24 3.79 1.84
N SER A 80 2.39 3.47 3.11
CA SER A 80 2.09 4.35 4.23
C SER A 80 2.78 3.86 5.50
N PHE A 81 2.62 4.59 6.60
CA PHE A 81 3.17 4.20 7.90
C PHE A 81 2.34 3.11 8.60
N SER A 82 1.15 2.77 8.09
CA SER A 82 0.33 1.67 8.59
C SER A 82 -0.33 0.87 7.46
N PHE A 83 -0.65 -0.38 7.76
CA PHE A 83 -1.36 -1.27 6.84
C PHE A 83 -2.75 -0.74 6.46
N GLU A 84 -3.53 -0.27 7.44
CA GLU A 84 -4.89 0.23 7.23
C GLU A 84 -4.91 1.41 6.26
N LYS A 85 -3.91 2.29 6.36
CA LYS A 85 -3.74 3.39 5.41
C LYS A 85 -3.39 2.92 4.01
N CYS A 86 -2.56 1.88 3.87
CA CYS A 86 -2.26 1.29 2.56
C CYS A 86 -3.54 0.73 1.91
N VAL A 87 -4.36 -0.01 2.67
CA VAL A 87 -5.64 -0.54 2.17
C VAL A 87 -6.58 0.60 1.76
N ALA A 88 -6.74 1.63 2.60
CA ALA A 88 -7.59 2.77 2.30
C ALA A 88 -7.11 3.53 1.05
N LEU A 89 -5.80 3.72 0.89
CA LEU A 89 -5.22 4.38 -0.28
C LEU A 89 -5.45 3.59 -1.55
N LEU A 90 -5.24 2.26 -1.52
CA LEU A 90 -5.49 1.40 -2.66
C LEU A 90 -6.97 1.41 -3.07
N GLN A 91 -7.86 1.30 -2.10
CA GLN A 91 -9.31 1.37 -2.36
C GLN A 91 -9.71 2.71 -2.99
N ARG A 92 -9.14 3.84 -2.54
CA ARG A 92 -9.38 5.15 -3.16
C ARG A 92 -8.85 5.22 -4.59
N ALA A 93 -7.64 4.72 -4.84
CA ALA A 93 -7.01 4.70 -6.16
C ALA A 93 -7.85 3.91 -7.18
N ASP A 94 -8.45 2.80 -6.75
CA ASP A 94 -9.30 1.94 -7.58
C ASP A 94 -10.78 2.37 -7.61
N GLY A 95 -11.09 3.58 -7.13
CA GLY A 95 -12.42 4.18 -7.20
C GLY A 95 -13.47 3.59 -6.25
N MET A 96 -13.06 2.84 -5.21
CA MET A 96 -13.99 2.41 -4.16
C MET A 96 -14.34 3.57 -3.22
N ARG A 97 -15.62 3.95 -3.22
CA ARG A 97 -16.27 4.52 -2.05
C ARG A 97 -16.74 3.36 -1.17
N LEU A 98 -15.99 3.02 -0.13
CA LEU A 98 -16.61 2.29 0.98
C LEU A 98 -17.76 3.17 1.49
N PRO A 99 -18.98 2.64 1.70
CA PRO A 99 -19.99 3.38 2.43
C PRO A 99 -19.38 3.70 3.78
N GLY A 100 -19.17 5.00 4.04
CA GLY A 100 -18.60 5.49 5.28
C GLY A 100 -19.34 4.83 6.44
N ASN A 101 -18.57 4.43 7.45
CA ASN A 101 -19.11 3.88 8.69
C ASN A 101 -20.29 4.74 9.15
N VAL A 102 -21.51 4.22 8.97
CA VAL A 102 -22.67 4.70 9.71
C VAL A 102 -22.39 4.24 11.12
N ALA A 103 -21.99 5.18 11.96
CA ALA A 103 -21.97 5.00 13.40
C ALA A 103 -23.35 4.47 13.83
N ALA A 104 -23.36 3.29 14.43
CA ALA A 104 -24.49 2.80 15.22
C ALA A 104 -24.37 3.33 16.64
#